data_AF-B4MRA5-F1
#
_entry.id   AF-B4MRA5-F1
#
_cell.length_a   1.000
_cell.length_b   1.000
_cell.length_c   1.000
_cell.angle_alpha   90.00
_cell.angle_beta   90.00
_cell.angle_gamma   90.00
#
_symmetry.space_group_name_H-M   'P 1'
#
loop_
_entity.id
_entity.type
_entity.pdbx_description
1 polymer ?
#
loop_
_entity_poly.entity_id
_entity_poly.type
_entity_poly.pdbx_seq_one_letter_code
_entity_poly.pdbx_strand_id
1 'polypeptide(L)'
;MFARLLLYGICVYPWLSSEISASTHNMSYMRSILKVLADGQETWTNTPIFRGRHVNQDELADLIRWLQLDLKVATYLFTTSQLPKETDLLAYQVSNTSVLTLLFCRSSEELIWYHLDKRMWHLRRSRLIISLPAERSGSYKALLTMFQKIWHLQFLNVLVVHKEKIYGYTPYPKVNYFEIKLEGNKRLFPGTSSNYQGYTVSTPVENDLPRVFFVRDHQTNERYIRGFAYRLFVEFLRQHNATLHVTNAERDHSPTSSVNMSWILQLIEKKEVEISVHAYFDWEMGDSSYPLLITANCLIVPVRNEIPRYMYLYRPFHWHSWLLLLVALIYISGILFGFSGRRSISQSFLQSLCHLLFIGNSTRVYQPSWRYFFVIMQLALLGFMVTNWYGNELGSFLTTLLVDEQVDNMEQVVEKQQKILVKKYEVSTLLRHVIPPLIEHVARLVVGVNASEQVTALLSFNRSYAYPFTLERWEFLKMQQQYAVKPIFRFSGACLGSPMVGYPMRMDSHFESPLKYFIMRIQAMGLIQHWLISDFNDALKAGYVHFINNDLPVKALDMDSMRLAWLVLLFGWLMAIFCFICERRLQRERFACFLQIQD
;
A
#
# COMPACT_ATOMS: atom_id res chain seq x y z
N MET A 1 55.23 16.97 -6.88
CA MET A 1 56.64 17.34 -7.14
C MET A 1 56.69 17.99 -8.52
N PHE A 2 56.87 19.31 -8.56
CA PHE A 2 57.11 20.20 -9.73
C PHE A 2 56.07 20.15 -10.88
N ALA A 3 55.41 21.24 -11.30
CA ALA A 3 56.00 22.54 -11.62
C ALA A 3 55.06 23.75 -11.36
N ARG A 4 55.69 24.75 -10.74
CA ARG A 4 55.46 26.21 -10.73
C ARG A 4 55.82 26.75 -12.15
N LEU A 5 55.49 27.91 -12.70
CA LEU A 5 54.99 29.22 -12.24
C LEU A 5 54.97 30.18 -13.47
N LEU A 6 54.19 31.28 -13.36
CA LEU A 6 54.43 32.66 -13.85
C LEU A 6 53.64 33.23 -15.07
N LEU A 7 52.86 34.27 -14.71
CA LEU A 7 52.74 35.63 -15.28
C LEU A 7 51.99 35.83 -16.62
N TYR A 8 50.95 36.69 -16.60
CA TYR A 8 51.05 38.11 -16.99
C TYR A 8 49.72 38.89 -16.87
N GLY A 9 49.82 40.20 -16.52
CA GLY A 9 48.86 41.30 -16.79
C GLY A 9 47.82 41.59 -15.69
N ILE A 10 48.01 42.51 -14.72
CA ILE A 10 48.03 44.00 -14.76
C ILE A 10 46.76 44.66 -15.32
N CYS A 11 46.06 45.32 -14.39
CA CYS A 11 45.16 46.49 -14.46
C CYS A 11 44.03 46.52 -15.50
N VAL A 12 42.79 46.74 -15.03
CA VAL A 12 42.02 47.99 -15.23
C VAL A 12 40.91 48.04 -14.17
N TYR A 13 40.96 49.05 -13.29
CA TYR A 13 39.80 49.53 -12.54
C TYR A 13 38.81 50.17 -13.52
N PRO A 14 37.50 49.97 -13.32
CA PRO A 14 36.57 51.06 -13.55
C PRO A 14 35.90 51.39 -12.21
N TRP A 15 36.27 52.55 -11.68
CA TRP A 15 35.37 53.37 -10.89
C TRP A 15 34.11 53.63 -11.72
N LEU A 16 32.99 53.02 -11.33
CA LEU A 16 31.65 53.59 -11.41
C LEU A 16 30.66 52.63 -10.73
N SER A 17 30.56 52.72 -9.40
CA SER A 17 29.32 52.35 -8.73
C SER A 17 29.03 53.42 -7.71
N SER A 18 28.08 54.28 -8.07
CA SER A 18 27.31 55.11 -7.17
C SER A 18 27.18 54.49 -5.78
N GLU A 19 27.60 55.21 -4.74
CA GLU A 19 27.28 54.91 -3.35
C GLU A 19 25.76 54.86 -3.18
N ILE A 20 25.21 53.64 -3.26
CA ILE A 20 23.82 53.38 -2.92
C ILE A 20 23.82 53.08 -1.43
N SER A 21 23.41 54.08 -0.64
CA SER A 21 23.16 54.02 0.81
C SER A 21 22.69 52.62 1.25
N ALA A 22 23.53 51.95 2.04
CA ALA A 22 23.18 50.72 2.73
C ALA A 22 22.04 51.04 3.71
N SER A 23 20.97 50.24 3.71
CA SER A 23 19.88 50.42 4.64
C SER A 23 20.33 50.00 6.04
N THR A 24 20.12 50.89 7.03
CA THR A 24 20.62 50.68 8.39
C THR A 24 19.69 49.74 9.14
N HIS A 25 20.11 48.48 9.27
CA HIS A 25 19.49 47.54 10.20
C HIS A 25 20.02 47.84 11.61
N ASN A 26 19.15 47.91 12.60
CA ASN A 26 19.57 48.17 13.98
C ASN A 26 20.17 46.89 14.60
N MET A 27 21.47 46.67 14.38
CA MET A 27 22.19 45.47 14.84
C MET A 27 22.40 45.44 16.36
N SER A 28 22.50 46.58 17.02
CA SER A 28 22.61 46.65 18.49
C SER A 28 21.32 46.17 19.15
N TYR A 29 20.16 46.57 18.62
CA TYR A 29 18.87 46.08 19.10
C TYR A 29 18.66 44.58 18.81
N MET A 30 19.15 44.08 17.67
CA MET A 30 19.15 42.64 17.40
C MET A 30 19.98 41.87 18.45
N ARG A 31 21.15 42.38 18.84
CA ARG A 31 21.97 41.78 19.91
C ARG A 31 21.23 41.75 21.25
N SER A 32 20.49 42.81 21.61
CA SER A 32 19.71 42.79 22.86
C SER A 32 18.61 41.72 22.84
N ILE A 33 17.91 41.54 21.71
CA ILE A 33 16.90 40.48 21.57
C ILE A 33 17.53 39.10 21.76
N LEU A 34 18.67 38.87 21.10
CA LEU A 34 19.38 37.58 21.17
C LEU A 34 19.92 37.28 22.57
N LYS A 35 20.39 38.30 23.30
CA LYS A 35 20.76 38.15 24.72
C LYS A 35 19.57 37.77 25.58
N VAL A 36 18.43 38.46 25.43
CA VAL A 36 17.20 38.11 26.16
C VAL A 36 16.76 36.67 25.89
N LEU A 37 16.87 36.20 24.65
CA LEU A 37 16.58 34.80 24.30
C LEU A 37 17.54 33.82 24.98
N ALA A 38 18.84 34.12 24.97
CA ALA A 38 19.86 33.28 25.59
C ALA A 38 19.69 33.21 27.12
N ASP A 39 19.39 34.35 27.75
CA ASP A 39 19.17 34.47 29.20
C ASP A 39 17.82 33.84 29.63
N GLY A 40 16.82 33.85 28.74
CA GLY A 40 15.48 33.28 28.94
C GLY A 40 15.38 31.75 28.90
N GLN A 41 16.52 31.04 28.93
CA GLN A 41 16.62 29.57 28.78
C GLN A 41 16.15 29.02 27.42
N GLU A 42 15.99 29.86 26.39
CA GLU A 42 15.63 29.41 25.05
C GLU A 42 16.90 29.05 24.23
N THR A 43 17.65 28.02 24.63
CA THR A 43 18.94 27.68 23.99
C THR A 43 18.81 27.23 22.53
N TRP A 44 19.83 27.52 21.71
CA TRP A 44 19.96 27.04 20.33
C TRP A 44 21.44 26.78 20.01
N THR A 45 21.71 25.94 19.01
CA THR A 45 23.08 25.55 18.63
C THR A 45 23.49 26.08 17.27
N ASN A 46 22.52 26.36 16.40
CA ASN A 46 22.76 26.76 15.02
C ASN A 46 21.95 28.00 14.64
N THR A 47 22.62 28.97 14.00
CA THR A 47 22.02 30.19 13.46
C THR A 47 22.27 30.33 11.97
N PRO A 48 21.34 29.86 11.12
CA PRO A 48 21.30 30.23 9.71
C PRO A 48 20.99 31.72 9.57
N ILE A 49 21.82 32.43 8.81
CA ILE A 49 21.72 33.87 8.58
C ILE A 49 21.53 34.11 7.08
N PHE A 50 20.40 34.71 6.72
CA PHE A 50 20.04 35.04 5.35
C PHE A 50 20.20 36.54 5.13
N ARG A 51 21.18 36.92 4.30
CA ARG A 51 21.54 38.32 4.02
C ARG A 51 20.91 38.79 2.71
N GLY A 52 20.00 39.76 2.81
CA GLY A 52 19.46 40.52 1.68
C GLY A 52 20.48 41.48 1.06
N ARG A 53 20.11 42.12 -0.05
CA ARG A 53 21.06 42.89 -0.88
C ARG A 53 21.59 44.17 -0.21
N HIS A 54 20.83 44.76 0.71
CA HIS A 54 21.07 46.10 1.26
C HIS A 54 21.59 46.09 2.70
N VAL A 55 22.26 45.03 3.13
CA VAL A 55 22.76 44.87 4.51
C VAL A 55 24.25 45.20 4.56
N ASN A 56 24.67 46.05 5.50
CA ASN A 56 26.08 46.37 5.76
C ASN A 56 26.85 45.10 6.15
N GLN A 57 27.97 44.84 5.47
CA GLN A 57 28.74 43.61 5.64
C GLN A 57 29.52 43.60 6.95
N ASP A 58 30.09 44.73 7.35
CA ASP A 58 30.98 44.82 8.51
C ASP A 58 30.18 44.65 9.81
N GLU A 59 29.04 45.33 9.92
CA GLU A 59 28.14 45.18 11.06
C GLU A 59 27.60 43.74 11.21
N LEU A 60 27.32 43.07 10.08
CA LEU A 60 26.89 41.68 10.09
C LEU A 60 28.04 40.73 10.51
N ALA A 61 29.27 40.99 10.04
CA ALA A 61 30.44 40.22 10.43
C ALA A 61 30.72 40.34 11.94
N ASP A 62 30.53 41.53 12.51
CA ASP A 62 30.66 41.75 13.94
C ASP A 62 29.56 41.01 14.74
N LEU A 63 28.32 40.99 14.24
CA LEU A 63 27.25 40.19 14.84
C LEU A 63 27.56 38.68 14.79
N ILE A 64 28.09 38.19 13.66
CA ILE A 64 28.48 36.78 13.50
C ILE A 64 29.58 36.42 14.49
N ARG A 65 30.60 37.26 14.62
CA ARG A 65 31.71 37.06 15.57
C ARG A 65 31.19 37.01 17.00
N TRP A 66 30.27 37.91 17.35
CA TRP A 66 29.62 37.92 18.66
C TRP A 66 28.83 36.63 18.94
N LEU A 67 28.03 36.15 17.98
CA LEU A 67 27.29 34.88 18.09
C LEU A 67 28.21 33.67 18.32
N GLN A 68 29.34 33.63 17.63
CA GLN A 68 30.30 32.52 17.71
C GLN A 68 31.12 32.53 19.00
N LEU A 69 31.57 33.71 19.46
CA LEU A 69 32.46 33.83 20.62
C LEU A 69 31.69 33.86 21.95
N ASP A 70 30.63 34.66 22.04
CA ASP A 70 29.93 34.90 23.31
C ASP A 70 28.83 33.87 23.54
N LEU A 71 28.04 33.55 22.51
CA LEU A 71 26.95 32.57 22.62
C LEU A 71 27.35 31.14 22.23
N LYS A 72 28.56 30.94 21.67
CA LYS A 72 29.08 29.63 21.22
C LYS A 72 28.15 28.91 20.23
N VAL A 73 27.52 29.65 19.34
CA VAL A 73 26.57 29.14 18.34
C VAL A 73 27.25 29.00 16.98
N ALA A 74 26.98 27.91 16.26
CA ALA A 74 27.44 27.75 14.88
C ALA A 74 26.59 28.60 13.91
N THR A 75 27.24 29.39 13.06
CA THR A 75 26.56 30.31 12.13
C THR A 75 26.75 29.86 10.68
N TYR A 76 25.68 29.95 9.89
CA TYR A 76 25.69 29.62 8.46
C TYR A 76 25.21 30.82 7.66
N LEU A 77 26.07 31.42 6.84
CA LEU A 77 25.73 32.62 6.08
C LEU A 77 25.25 32.27 4.65
N PHE A 78 24.07 32.74 4.29
CA PHE A 78 23.49 32.60 2.96
C PHE A 78 23.25 33.97 2.33
N THR A 79 23.75 34.13 1.10
CA THR A 79 23.62 35.35 0.29
C THR A 79 22.92 35.06 -1.03
N THR A 80 22.43 36.11 -1.70
CA THR A 80 21.78 36.00 -3.02
C THR A 80 22.74 35.66 -4.16
N SER A 81 24.05 35.62 -3.91
CA SER A 81 25.08 35.33 -4.92
C SER A 81 25.27 33.84 -5.22
N GLN A 82 24.78 32.94 -4.35
CA GLN A 82 24.94 31.49 -4.50
C GLN A 82 23.58 30.81 -4.64
N LEU A 83 23.27 30.27 -5.83
CA LEU A 83 22.04 29.49 -5.99
C LEU A 83 22.05 28.25 -5.07
N PRO A 84 20.92 27.91 -4.42
CA PRO A 84 20.84 26.69 -3.62
C PRO A 84 21.00 25.47 -4.53
N LYS A 85 21.96 24.60 -4.21
CA LYS A 85 21.99 23.22 -4.74
C LYS A 85 21.07 22.34 -3.88
N GLU A 86 20.34 21.43 -4.52
CA GLU A 86 19.39 20.50 -3.87
C GLU A 86 20.04 19.63 -2.79
N THR A 87 21.34 19.37 -2.88
CA THR A 87 22.08 18.50 -1.95
C THR A 87 22.50 19.18 -0.64
N ASP A 88 22.43 20.51 -0.56
CA ASP A 88 22.96 21.30 0.55
C ASP A 88 21.82 21.77 1.51
N LEU A 89 20.94 20.85 1.91
CA LEU A 89 19.81 21.17 2.77
C LEU A 89 20.21 21.16 4.24
N LEU A 90 19.92 22.26 4.96
CA LEU A 90 20.20 22.37 6.39
C LEU A 90 19.44 21.36 7.24
N ALA A 91 18.31 20.87 6.73
CA ALA A 91 17.46 19.87 7.39
C ALA A 91 18.21 18.58 7.74
N TYR A 92 19.19 18.17 6.92
CA TYR A 92 19.98 16.96 7.18
C TYR A 92 21.08 17.16 8.23
N GLN A 93 21.42 18.41 8.55
CA GLN A 93 22.52 18.74 9.45
C GLN A 93 22.04 19.15 10.84
N VAL A 94 20.77 19.56 10.99
CA VAL A 94 20.31 20.21 12.22
C VAL A 94 18.88 19.84 12.62
N SER A 95 18.63 19.74 13.94
CA SER A 95 17.31 19.59 14.55
C SER A 95 16.48 20.89 14.54
N ASN A 96 15.17 20.76 14.34
CA ASN A 96 14.18 21.84 14.42
C ASN A 96 14.23 22.66 15.72
N THR A 97 14.52 22.03 16.87
CA THR A 97 14.50 22.70 18.19
C THR A 97 15.76 23.51 18.45
N SER A 98 16.87 23.21 17.77
CA SER A 98 18.18 23.82 18.01
C SER A 98 18.55 24.91 16.99
N VAL A 99 17.60 25.34 16.15
CA VAL A 99 17.80 26.36 15.11
C VAL A 99 17.08 27.67 15.46
N LEU A 100 17.83 28.77 15.36
CA LEU A 100 17.31 30.13 15.34
C LEU A 100 17.77 30.84 14.06
N THR A 101 16.85 31.07 13.14
CA THR A 101 17.15 31.68 11.83
C THR A 101 17.04 33.20 11.89
N LEU A 102 18.03 33.89 11.33
CA LEU A 102 18.01 35.35 11.16
C LEU A 102 17.86 35.69 9.68
N LEU A 103 16.87 36.50 9.34
CA LEU A 103 16.64 37.02 7.99
C LEU A 103 16.77 38.53 8.01
N PHE A 104 17.73 39.06 7.25
CA PHE A 104 17.86 40.49 7.01
C PHE A 104 17.33 40.80 5.61
N CYS A 105 16.19 41.49 5.53
CA CYS A 105 15.58 41.85 4.26
C CYS A 105 14.98 43.24 4.32
N ARG A 106 14.99 43.95 3.19
CA ARG A 106 14.31 45.24 3.00
C ARG A 106 12.88 45.03 2.52
N SER A 107 12.62 44.04 1.66
CA SER A 107 11.29 43.78 1.10
C SER A 107 10.90 42.30 1.05
N SER A 108 9.59 42.06 1.04
CA SER A 108 8.98 40.75 0.77
C SER A 108 9.18 40.27 -0.66
N GLU A 109 9.75 41.07 -1.56
CA GLU A 109 9.97 40.69 -2.97
C GLU A 109 11.42 40.27 -3.26
N GLU A 110 12.30 40.33 -2.27
CA GLU A 110 13.71 39.98 -2.49
C GLU A 110 13.91 38.49 -2.76
N LEU A 111 14.88 38.18 -3.61
CA LEU A 111 15.31 36.82 -3.93
C LEU A 111 15.73 36.02 -2.68
N ILE A 112 16.19 36.69 -1.62
CA ILE A 112 16.60 36.03 -0.37
C ILE A 112 15.51 35.15 0.24
N TRP A 113 14.23 35.50 0.02
CA TRP A 113 13.11 34.68 0.46
C TRP A 113 13.03 33.32 -0.24
N TYR A 114 13.45 33.23 -1.51
CA TYR A 114 13.55 31.96 -2.22
C TYR A 114 14.66 31.08 -1.63
N HIS A 115 15.79 31.67 -1.26
CA HIS A 115 16.86 30.94 -0.56
C HIS A 115 16.41 30.47 0.82
N LEU A 116 15.69 31.32 1.58
CA LEU A 116 15.09 30.94 2.86
C LEU A 116 14.13 29.76 2.69
N ASP A 117 13.23 29.85 1.70
CA ASP A 117 12.26 28.79 1.41
C ASP A 117 12.97 27.46 1.13
N LYS A 118 13.91 27.43 0.18
CA LYS A 118 14.61 26.20 -0.21
C LYS A 118 15.55 25.65 0.87
N ARG A 119 16.31 26.49 1.57
CA ARG A 119 17.29 26.04 2.58
C ARG A 119 16.67 25.58 3.89
N MET A 120 15.51 26.12 4.23
CA MET A 120 14.77 25.81 5.47
C MET A 120 13.65 24.78 5.25
N TRP A 121 13.76 23.97 4.20
CA TRP A 121 12.86 22.84 3.96
C TRP A 121 12.84 21.91 5.18
N HIS A 122 11.66 21.42 5.59
CA HIS A 122 11.39 20.66 6.82
C HIS A 122 11.75 21.36 8.14
N LEU A 123 12.16 22.63 8.07
CA LEU A 123 12.57 23.44 9.22
C LEU A 123 11.60 24.58 9.56
N ARG A 124 10.36 24.58 9.06
CA ARG A 124 9.41 25.71 9.28
C ARG A 124 8.97 25.93 10.73
N ARG A 125 9.20 24.93 11.59
CA ARG A 125 8.92 25.02 13.03
C ARG A 125 10.06 25.68 13.81
N SER A 126 11.22 25.88 13.19
CA SER A 126 12.32 26.59 13.82
C SER A 126 11.94 28.04 14.11
N ARG A 127 12.66 28.65 15.05
CA ARG A 127 12.47 30.06 15.39
C ARG A 127 13.05 30.93 14.29
N LEU A 128 12.30 31.90 13.79
CA LEU A 128 12.72 32.84 12.74
C LEU A 128 12.61 34.27 13.25
N ILE A 129 13.69 35.04 13.15
CA ILE A 129 13.70 36.48 13.41
C ILE A 129 14.00 37.20 12.10
N ILE A 130 13.15 38.16 11.76
CA ILE A 130 13.26 38.95 10.54
C ILE A 130 13.57 40.39 10.95
N SER A 131 14.73 40.88 10.52
CA SER A 131 15.12 42.28 10.70
C SER A 131 14.72 43.10 9.49
N LEU A 132 13.98 44.18 9.73
CA LEU A 132 13.63 45.16 8.71
C LEU A 132 14.41 46.46 8.93
N PRO A 133 14.84 47.12 7.83
CA PRO A 133 15.56 48.38 7.92
C PRO A 133 14.66 49.51 8.41
N ALA A 134 15.25 50.47 9.14
CA ALA A 134 14.51 51.57 9.76
C ALA A 134 13.83 52.49 8.71
N GLU A 135 14.42 52.58 7.52
CA GLU A 135 13.92 53.42 6.42
C GLU A 135 12.65 52.84 5.76
N ARG A 136 12.27 51.58 6.05
CA ARG A 136 11.05 50.97 5.52
C ARG A 136 9.80 51.59 6.16
N SER A 137 8.75 51.75 5.35
CA SER A 137 7.41 52.13 5.84
C SER A 137 6.91 51.12 6.89
N GLY A 138 6.54 51.65 8.06
CA GLY A 138 5.91 50.90 9.15
C GLY A 138 4.39 50.86 9.05
N SER A 139 3.83 51.11 7.86
CA SER A 139 2.38 51.05 7.65
C SER A 139 1.86 49.65 7.99
N TYR A 140 0.67 49.60 8.62
CA TYR A 140 0.01 48.35 8.96
C TYR A 140 -0.11 47.40 7.76
N LYS A 141 -0.47 47.93 6.59
CA LYS A 141 -0.61 47.15 5.34
C LYS A 141 0.72 46.53 4.90
N ALA A 142 1.83 47.26 5.07
CA ALA A 142 3.16 46.79 4.66
C ALA A 142 3.70 45.67 5.56
N LEU A 143 3.42 45.73 6.87
CA LEU A 143 3.75 44.67 7.82
C LEU A 143 2.82 43.46 7.66
N LEU A 144 1.51 43.68 7.48
CA LEU A 144 0.55 42.60 7.25
C LEU A 144 0.89 41.79 5.99
N THR A 145 1.25 42.46 4.89
CA THR A 145 1.67 41.79 3.64
C THR A 145 2.89 40.89 3.87
N MET A 146 3.79 41.28 4.78
CA MET A 146 4.95 40.47 5.14
C MET A 146 4.55 39.23 5.94
N PHE A 147 3.69 39.37 6.95
CA PHE A 147 3.17 38.24 7.72
C PHE A 147 2.34 37.28 6.86
N GLN A 148 1.62 37.79 5.87
CA GLN A 148 0.95 36.95 4.87
C GLN A 148 1.95 36.12 4.05
N LYS A 149 3.08 36.72 3.63
CA LYS A 149 4.15 35.97 2.95
C LYS A 149 4.78 34.91 3.86
N ILE A 150 5.04 35.25 5.12
CA ILE A 150 5.58 34.33 6.13
C ILE A 150 4.65 33.12 6.33
N TRP A 151 3.35 33.39 6.47
CA TRP A 151 2.33 32.34 6.57
C TRP A 151 2.22 31.48 5.30
N HIS A 152 2.31 32.10 4.12
CA HIS A 152 2.34 31.36 2.85
C HIS A 152 3.53 30.39 2.77
N LEU A 153 4.66 30.73 3.41
CA LEU A 153 5.85 29.87 3.57
C LEU A 153 5.78 28.94 4.80
N GLN A 154 4.67 28.93 5.55
CA GLN A 154 4.37 28.03 6.67
C GLN A 154 5.25 28.21 7.94
N PHE A 155 5.97 29.32 8.08
CA PHE A 155 6.75 29.58 9.30
C PHE A 155 5.86 30.03 10.44
N LEU A 156 5.69 29.22 11.49
CA LEU A 156 4.79 29.53 12.61
C LEU A 156 5.44 30.42 13.68
N ASN A 157 6.71 30.17 13.99
CA ASN A 157 7.42 30.79 15.11
C ASN A 157 8.26 31.97 14.62
N VAL A 158 7.62 33.13 14.42
CA VAL A 158 8.28 34.28 13.76
C VAL A 158 8.18 35.56 14.56
N LEU A 159 9.31 36.27 14.64
CA LEU A 159 9.42 37.63 15.17
C LEU A 159 9.91 38.57 14.08
N VAL A 160 9.20 39.67 13.87
CA VAL A 160 9.61 40.74 12.95
C VAL A 160 10.06 41.94 13.77
N VAL A 161 11.27 42.42 13.50
CA VAL A 161 11.89 43.56 14.20
C VAL A 161 11.91 44.76 13.26
N HIS A 162 11.25 45.85 13.66
CA HIS A 162 11.20 47.08 12.89
C HIS A 162 11.13 48.30 13.81
N LYS A 163 12.01 49.29 13.61
CA LYS A 163 12.07 50.54 14.41
C LYS A 163 12.05 50.29 15.93
N GLU A 164 12.93 49.40 16.41
CA GLU A 164 13.07 49.05 17.84
C GLU A 164 11.80 48.46 18.48
N LYS A 165 10.90 47.94 17.65
CA LYS A 165 9.71 47.21 18.07
C LYS A 165 9.76 45.78 17.55
N ILE A 166 9.16 44.88 18.32
CA ILE A 166 9.06 43.47 17.99
C ILE A 166 7.59 43.16 17.71
N TYR A 167 7.34 42.48 16.61
CA TYR A 167 6.02 42.04 16.21
C TYR A 167 6.00 40.52 16.12
N GLY A 168 5.04 39.90 16.81
CA GLY A 168 4.65 38.52 16.61
C GLY A 168 3.37 38.44 15.77
N TYR A 169 2.97 37.24 15.37
CA TYR A 169 1.75 37.08 14.59
C TYR A 169 1.00 35.79 14.91
N THR A 170 -0.30 35.80 14.63
CA THR A 170 -1.19 34.64 14.70
C THR A 170 -1.70 34.32 13.29
N PRO A 171 -1.45 33.11 12.76
CA PRO A 171 -1.95 32.73 11.43
C PRO A 171 -3.45 32.43 11.41
N TYR A 172 -4.05 32.11 12.56
CA TYR A 172 -5.44 31.66 12.68
C TYR A 172 -6.35 32.70 13.34
N PRO A 173 -7.66 32.73 13.00
CA PRO A 173 -8.27 32.12 11.80
C PRO A 173 -7.88 32.89 10.53
N LYS A 174 -7.42 34.13 10.67
CA LYS A 174 -6.84 34.96 9.61
C LYS A 174 -5.54 35.56 10.14
N VAL A 175 -4.57 35.75 9.24
CA VAL A 175 -3.28 36.34 9.58
C VAL A 175 -3.48 37.72 10.21
N ASN A 176 -3.03 37.87 11.45
CA ASN A 176 -2.97 39.15 12.16
C ASN A 176 -1.66 39.21 12.96
N TYR A 177 -1.19 40.42 13.26
CA TYR A 177 0.05 40.62 14.01
C TYR A 177 -0.17 41.50 15.24
N PHE A 178 0.71 41.37 16.23
CA PHE A 178 0.64 42.09 17.49
C PHE A 178 2.05 42.53 17.93
N GLU A 179 2.12 43.65 18.64
CA GLU A 179 3.38 44.16 19.20
C GLU A 179 3.72 43.41 20.50
N ILE A 180 4.97 42.97 20.62
CA ILE A 180 5.52 42.31 21.80
C ILE A 180 6.48 43.29 22.47
N LYS A 181 6.24 43.56 23.76
CA LYS A 181 7.15 44.36 24.58
C LYS A 181 8.29 43.47 25.09
N LEU A 182 9.52 43.98 24.99
CA LEU A 182 10.72 43.29 25.48
C LEU A 182 10.76 43.26 27.02
N GLU A 183 10.29 44.33 27.66
CA GLU A 183 10.28 44.46 29.13
C GLU A 183 9.23 43.53 29.76
N GLY A 184 9.70 42.63 30.64
CA GLY A 184 8.85 41.72 31.43
C GLY A 184 8.53 40.36 30.79
N ASN A 185 8.84 40.16 29.51
CA ASN A 185 8.59 38.89 28.82
C ASN A 185 9.83 37.98 28.84
N LYS A 186 9.74 36.84 29.53
CA LYS A 186 10.81 35.82 29.57
C LYS A 186 10.82 34.86 28.37
N ARG A 187 9.75 34.82 27.58
CA ARG A 187 9.64 34.02 26.35
C ARG A 187 9.13 34.89 25.22
N LEU A 188 9.93 35.02 24.16
CA LEU A 188 9.61 35.85 23.01
C LEU A 188 8.88 35.04 21.93
N PHE A 189 9.16 33.74 21.83
CA PHE A 189 8.41 32.85 20.97
C PHE A 189 7.28 32.20 21.77
N PRO A 190 6.01 32.31 21.33
CA PRO A 190 4.92 31.61 21.98
C PRO A 190 5.11 30.09 21.85
N GLY A 191 4.65 29.34 22.85
CA GLY A 191 4.58 27.88 22.74
C GLY A 191 3.63 27.47 21.61
N THR A 192 3.79 26.25 21.10
CA THR A 192 2.95 25.69 20.02
C THR A 192 1.47 25.78 20.41
N SER A 193 0.73 26.71 19.80
CA SER A 193 -0.72 26.83 20.04
C SER A 193 -1.41 25.59 19.49
N SER A 194 -2.17 24.90 20.34
CA SER A 194 -3.04 23.79 19.95
C SER A 194 -4.43 24.25 19.49
N ASN A 195 -4.69 25.56 19.47
CA ASN A 195 -5.99 26.13 19.11
C ASN A 195 -5.86 26.94 17.81
N TYR A 196 -6.63 26.54 16.80
CA TYR A 196 -6.72 27.13 15.47
C TYR A 196 -7.85 28.17 15.34
N GLN A 197 -8.48 28.58 16.43
CA GLN A 197 -9.37 29.76 16.52
C GLN A 197 -10.49 29.80 15.45
N GLY A 198 -11.02 28.66 15.05
CA GLY A 198 -12.04 28.54 14.02
C GLY A 198 -11.52 28.50 12.59
N TYR A 199 -10.21 28.27 12.36
CA TYR A 199 -9.62 28.14 11.03
C TYR A 199 -10.37 27.09 10.21
N THR A 200 -10.67 27.42 8.95
CA THR A 200 -11.45 26.58 8.05
C THR A 200 -10.53 25.90 7.05
N VAL A 201 -10.42 24.59 7.14
CA VAL A 201 -9.70 23.74 6.19
C VAL A 201 -10.64 23.38 5.06
N SER A 202 -10.28 23.76 3.84
CA SER A 202 -11.10 23.47 2.65
C SER A 202 -10.52 22.32 1.84
N THR A 203 -11.35 21.33 1.52
CA THR A 203 -10.94 20.18 0.71
C THR A 203 -12.13 19.57 -0.03
N PRO A 204 -11.97 19.10 -1.28
CA PRO A 204 -13.00 18.33 -1.95
C PRO A 204 -13.09 16.91 -1.35
N VAL A 205 -14.29 16.36 -1.32
CA VAL A 205 -14.59 15.02 -0.82
C VAL A 205 -15.32 14.20 -1.88
N GLU A 206 -14.84 12.98 -2.14
CA GLU A 206 -15.46 12.02 -3.07
C GLU A 206 -15.62 10.64 -2.40
N ASN A 207 -16.17 9.65 -3.10
CA ASN A 207 -16.29 8.30 -2.57
C ASN A 207 -14.95 7.53 -2.70
N ASP A 208 -14.45 7.04 -1.57
CA ASP A 208 -13.24 6.22 -1.43
C ASP A 208 -13.42 5.21 -0.28
N LEU A 209 -14.19 4.16 -0.51
CA LEU A 209 -14.48 3.19 0.53
C LEU A 209 -13.21 2.41 0.95
N PRO A 210 -13.01 2.15 2.25
CA PRO A 210 -13.81 2.56 3.41
C PRO A 210 -13.29 3.83 4.11
N ARG A 211 -12.40 4.58 3.45
CA ARG A 211 -11.66 5.70 4.04
C ARG A 211 -12.53 6.94 4.19
N VAL A 212 -13.26 7.29 3.13
CA VAL A 212 -14.17 8.44 3.07
C VAL A 212 -15.31 8.11 2.12
N PHE A 213 -16.57 8.27 2.53
CA PHE A 213 -17.72 8.09 1.65
C PHE A 213 -18.95 8.84 2.17
N PHE A 214 -19.84 9.20 1.26
CA PHE A 214 -21.10 9.84 1.62
C PHE A 214 -22.11 8.79 2.08
N VAL A 215 -22.94 9.15 3.05
CA VAL A 215 -24.07 8.37 3.51
C VAL A 215 -25.30 9.25 3.44
N ARG A 216 -26.39 8.69 2.94
CA ARG A 216 -27.70 9.31 2.96
C ARG A 216 -28.55 8.56 3.96
N ASP A 217 -29.06 9.27 4.95
CA ASP A 217 -30.03 8.71 5.87
C ASP A 217 -31.38 8.57 5.16
N HIS A 218 -31.93 7.36 5.15
CA HIS A 218 -33.24 7.10 4.53
C HIS A 218 -34.40 7.71 5.33
N GLN A 219 -34.22 7.99 6.63
CA GLN A 219 -35.28 8.54 7.49
C GLN A 219 -35.36 10.06 7.39
N THR A 220 -34.22 10.74 7.57
CA THR A 220 -34.15 12.21 7.57
C THR A 220 -33.86 12.79 6.19
N ASN A 221 -33.46 11.95 5.24
CA ASN A 221 -32.97 12.36 3.91
C ASN A 221 -31.71 13.25 3.95
N GLU A 222 -31.06 13.37 5.12
CA GLU A 222 -29.84 14.14 5.30
C GLU A 222 -28.63 13.37 4.77
N ARG A 223 -27.64 14.13 4.27
CA ARG A 223 -26.37 13.60 3.78
C ARG A 223 -25.28 13.91 4.80
N TYR A 224 -24.52 12.88 5.19
CA TYR A 224 -23.35 13.04 6.04
C TYR A 224 -22.18 12.20 5.51
N ILE A 225 -20.97 12.50 5.95
CA ILE A 225 -19.76 11.79 5.49
C ILE A 225 -19.31 10.81 6.58
N ARG A 226 -18.85 9.64 6.14
CA ARG A 226 -18.31 8.54 6.95
C ARG A 226 -16.98 8.04 6.40
N GLY A 227 -16.41 7.08 7.09
CA GLY A 227 -15.11 6.48 6.79
C GLY A 227 -14.06 6.85 7.83
N PHE A 228 -13.18 5.89 8.12
CA PHE A 228 -12.27 5.98 9.27
C PHE A 228 -11.27 7.13 9.12
N ALA A 229 -10.84 7.44 7.88
CA ALA A 229 -9.93 8.55 7.62
C ALA A 229 -10.67 9.88 7.81
N TYR A 230 -11.88 10.02 7.25
CA TYR A 230 -12.69 11.21 7.49
C TYR A 230 -12.94 11.48 8.98
N ARG A 231 -13.37 10.45 9.74
CA ARG A 231 -13.62 10.56 11.19
C ARG A 231 -12.37 11.03 11.93
N LEU A 232 -11.21 10.42 11.65
CA LEU A 232 -9.95 10.82 12.26
C LEU A 232 -9.64 12.29 12.00
N PHE A 233 -9.76 12.73 10.75
CA PHE A 233 -9.42 14.10 10.38
C PHE A 233 -10.36 15.13 11.00
N VAL A 234 -11.68 14.87 11.01
CA VAL A 234 -12.66 15.76 11.63
C VAL A 234 -12.46 15.84 13.14
N GLU A 235 -12.18 14.72 13.81
CA GLU A 235 -11.88 14.72 15.24
C GLU A 235 -10.61 15.49 15.57
N PHE A 236 -9.58 15.39 14.72
CA PHE A 236 -8.38 16.21 14.83
C PHE A 236 -8.71 17.71 14.76
N LEU A 237 -9.49 18.13 13.76
CA LEU A 237 -9.89 19.53 13.60
C LEU A 237 -10.73 20.01 14.79
N ARG A 238 -11.68 19.20 15.25
CA ARG A 238 -12.53 19.50 16.41
C ARG A 238 -11.70 19.71 17.68
N GLN A 239 -10.73 18.84 17.94
CA GLN A 239 -9.85 18.97 19.11
C GLN A 239 -9.02 20.27 19.09
N HIS A 240 -8.67 20.75 17.90
CA HIS A 240 -7.86 21.95 17.72
C HIS A 240 -8.70 23.20 17.37
N ASN A 241 -10.03 23.16 17.56
CA ASN A 241 -10.94 24.27 17.25
C ASN A 241 -10.78 24.78 15.81
N ALA A 242 -10.75 23.86 14.84
CA ALA A 242 -10.83 24.12 13.41
C ALA A 242 -12.07 23.46 12.80
N THR A 243 -12.46 23.90 11.62
CA THR A 243 -13.63 23.42 10.89
C THR A 243 -13.24 22.89 9.52
N LEU A 244 -13.95 21.87 9.06
CA LEU A 244 -13.80 21.34 7.71
C LEU A 244 -14.86 21.98 6.80
N HIS A 245 -14.44 22.51 5.67
CA HIS A 245 -15.31 22.99 4.61
C HIS A 245 -15.17 22.11 3.36
N VAL A 246 -16.25 21.43 3.00
CA VAL A 246 -16.28 20.53 1.84
C VAL A 246 -16.64 21.34 0.60
N THR A 247 -15.67 21.54 -0.29
CA THR A 247 -15.81 22.46 -1.43
C THR A 247 -16.78 21.98 -2.51
N ASN A 248 -17.07 20.67 -2.56
CA ASN A 248 -17.92 20.02 -3.55
C ASN A 248 -19.13 19.32 -2.91
N ALA A 249 -19.65 19.85 -1.79
CA ALA A 249 -20.76 19.26 -1.04
C ALA A 249 -22.05 19.10 -1.85
N GLU A 250 -22.28 19.98 -2.84
CA GLU A 250 -23.49 20.00 -3.67
C GLU A 250 -23.46 19.00 -4.83
N ARG A 251 -22.30 18.44 -5.17
CA ARG A 251 -22.20 17.45 -6.25
C ARG A 251 -22.94 16.17 -5.87
N ASP A 252 -23.51 15.50 -6.87
CA ASP A 252 -24.14 14.21 -6.64
C ASP A 252 -23.08 13.11 -6.61
N HIS A 253 -22.99 12.42 -5.48
CA HIS A 253 -21.98 11.40 -5.22
C HIS A 253 -22.63 10.02 -5.28
N SER A 254 -22.82 9.50 -6.49
CA SER A 254 -23.31 8.13 -6.71
C SER A 254 -22.43 7.11 -5.97
N PRO A 255 -22.99 5.98 -5.47
CA PRO A 255 -22.19 4.90 -4.88
C PRO A 255 -21.10 4.35 -5.81
N THR A 256 -21.27 4.51 -7.12
CA THR A 256 -20.32 4.11 -8.15
C THR A 256 -19.26 5.17 -8.47
N SER A 257 -19.35 6.38 -7.89
CA SER A 257 -18.30 7.38 -8.05
C SER A 257 -17.05 6.98 -7.27
N SER A 258 -15.89 7.45 -7.72
CA SER A 258 -14.61 7.15 -7.06
C SER A 258 -13.67 8.33 -7.13
N VAL A 259 -12.93 8.55 -6.05
CA VAL A 259 -11.93 9.60 -5.98
C VAL A 259 -10.86 9.47 -7.08
N ASN A 260 -10.58 10.59 -7.74
CA ASN A 260 -9.40 10.73 -8.58
C ASN A 260 -8.25 11.38 -7.78
N MET A 261 -7.40 10.54 -7.17
CA MET A 261 -6.27 11.03 -6.37
C MET A 261 -5.26 11.84 -7.17
N SER A 262 -5.05 11.54 -8.46
CA SER A 262 -4.15 12.33 -9.31
C SER A 262 -4.62 13.77 -9.45
N TRP A 263 -5.93 14.00 -9.55
CA TRP A 263 -6.51 15.35 -9.57
C TRP A 263 -6.34 16.07 -8.22
N ILE A 264 -6.60 15.38 -7.10
CA ILE A 264 -6.42 15.95 -5.75
C ILE A 264 -4.97 16.39 -5.52
N LEU A 265 -4.01 15.57 -5.91
CA LEU A 265 -2.59 15.88 -5.78
C LEU A 265 -2.18 17.10 -6.62
N GLN A 266 -2.73 17.24 -7.82
CA GLN A 266 -2.52 18.45 -8.64
C GLN A 266 -3.06 19.72 -7.97
N LEU A 267 -4.18 19.64 -7.22
CA LEU A 267 -4.69 20.79 -6.45
C LEU A 267 -3.74 21.16 -5.30
N ILE A 268 -3.13 20.18 -4.66
CA ILE A 268 -2.13 20.40 -3.60
C ILE A 268 -0.86 21.01 -4.18
N GLU A 269 -0.38 20.50 -5.31
CA GLU A 269 0.79 21.04 -6.02
C GLU A 269 0.58 22.50 -6.43
N LYS A 270 -0.62 22.84 -6.94
CA LYS A 270 -1.04 24.20 -7.26
C LYS A 270 -1.31 25.08 -6.04
N LYS A 271 -1.23 24.54 -4.82
CA LYS A 271 -1.52 25.20 -3.54
C LYS A 271 -2.97 25.72 -3.41
N GLU A 272 -3.89 25.14 -4.17
CA GLU A 272 -5.33 25.43 -4.06
C GLU A 272 -5.95 24.69 -2.86
N VAL A 273 -5.37 23.54 -2.49
CA VAL A 273 -5.75 22.72 -1.33
C VAL A 273 -4.51 22.50 -0.46
N GLU A 274 -4.63 22.70 0.86
CA GLU A 274 -3.50 22.49 1.78
C GLU A 274 -3.35 21.04 2.25
N ILE A 275 -4.45 20.30 2.32
CA ILE A 275 -4.51 18.91 2.77
C ILE A 275 -5.76 18.22 2.23
N SER A 276 -5.64 16.94 1.90
CA SER A 276 -6.76 16.08 1.48
C SER A 276 -7.22 15.20 2.63
N VAL A 277 -8.55 15.02 2.78
CA VAL A 277 -9.13 13.99 3.67
C VAL A 277 -9.00 12.58 3.09
N HIS A 278 -8.74 12.44 1.80
CA HIS A 278 -8.52 11.14 1.17
C HIS A 278 -7.13 10.64 1.48
N ALA A 279 -7.04 9.69 2.41
CA ALA A 279 -5.79 9.08 2.81
C ALA A 279 -5.32 8.07 1.75
N TYR A 280 -4.52 8.52 0.78
CA TYR A 280 -3.79 7.67 -0.15
C TYR A 280 -2.55 8.41 -0.64
N PHE A 281 -1.39 7.83 -0.43
CA PHE A 281 -0.14 8.46 -0.81
C PHE A 281 0.86 7.45 -1.33
N ASP A 282 1.53 7.82 -2.42
CA ASP A 282 2.71 7.15 -2.95
C ASP A 282 3.88 8.12 -2.80
N TRP A 283 5.04 7.61 -2.39
CA TRP A 283 6.21 8.41 -1.97
C TRP A 283 6.74 9.32 -3.09
N GLU A 284 6.46 9.00 -4.35
CA GLU A 284 6.80 9.82 -5.51
C GLU A 284 5.90 11.06 -5.68
N MET A 285 4.81 11.20 -4.92
CA MET A 285 3.72 12.15 -5.18
C MET A 285 3.65 13.38 -4.26
N GLY A 286 4.63 13.61 -3.36
CA GLY A 286 4.70 14.81 -2.51
C GLY A 286 4.97 14.54 -1.02
N ASP A 287 4.51 15.41 -0.12
CA ASP A 287 4.54 15.16 1.33
C ASP A 287 3.20 14.59 1.81
N SER A 288 3.24 13.80 2.88
CA SER A 288 2.04 13.24 3.50
C SER A 288 2.11 13.28 5.02
N SER A 289 0.96 13.08 5.66
CA SER A 289 0.90 12.93 7.11
C SER A 289 1.65 11.68 7.55
N TYR A 290 1.87 11.57 8.87
CA TYR A 290 2.17 10.28 9.46
C TYR A 290 1.16 9.22 8.97
N PRO A 291 1.61 8.03 8.53
CA PRO A 291 0.73 7.06 7.92
C PRO A 291 -0.32 6.57 8.93
N LEU A 292 -1.58 6.54 8.51
CA LEU A 292 -2.66 5.91 9.26
C LEU A 292 -2.48 4.39 9.26
N LEU A 293 -2.04 3.84 8.13
CA LEU A 293 -1.76 2.43 7.92
C LEU A 293 -0.64 2.27 6.89
N ILE A 294 0.17 1.23 7.03
CA ILE A 294 1.09 0.76 5.98
C ILE A 294 0.62 -0.65 5.64
N THR A 295 0.08 -0.85 4.45
CA THR A 295 -0.63 -2.09 4.10
C THR A 295 -0.17 -2.61 2.75
N ALA A 296 -0.19 -3.93 2.58
CA ALA A 296 0.13 -4.55 1.30
C ALA A 296 -0.97 -4.21 0.28
N ASN A 297 -0.56 -3.87 -0.94
CA ASN A 297 -1.45 -3.70 -2.09
C ASN A 297 -1.28 -4.91 -3.01
N CYS A 298 -2.27 -5.79 -3.06
CA CYS A 298 -2.20 -7.03 -3.84
C CYS A 298 -3.47 -7.22 -4.66
N LEU A 299 -3.46 -8.18 -5.57
CA LEU A 299 -4.65 -8.49 -6.34
C LEU A 299 -5.66 -9.27 -5.49
N ILE A 300 -6.91 -8.83 -5.48
CA ILE A 300 -8.02 -9.73 -5.15
C ILE A 300 -8.38 -10.52 -6.40
N VAL A 301 -8.46 -11.83 -6.26
CA VAL A 301 -8.71 -12.75 -7.37
C VAL A 301 -9.99 -13.54 -7.11
N PRO A 302 -10.76 -13.84 -8.16
CA PRO A 302 -11.95 -14.68 -8.02
C PRO A 302 -11.55 -16.08 -7.56
N VAL A 303 -12.27 -16.62 -6.57
CA VAL A 303 -12.08 -17.99 -6.13
C VAL A 303 -12.55 -18.92 -7.23
N ARG A 304 -11.69 -19.85 -7.65
CA ARG A 304 -12.00 -20.75 -8.77
C ARG A 304 -13.22 -21.64 -8.52
N ASN A 305 -13.76 -22.16 -9.61
CA ASN A 305 -14.87 -23.09 -9.58
C ASN A 305 -14.49 -24.39 -8.86
N GLU A 306 -15.52 -25.06 -8.35
CA GLU A 306 -15.38 -26.39 -7.77
C GLU A 306 -14.87 -27.38 -8.82
N ILE A 307 -14.03 -28.32 -8.39
CA ILE A 307 -13.68 -29.46 -9.23
C ILE A 307 -14.95 -30.31 -9.38
N PRO A 308 -15.34 -30.67 -10.62
CA PRO A 308 -16.51 -31.51 -10.81
C PRO A 308 -16.40 -32.82 -10.02
N ARG A 309 -17.45 -33.18 -9.27
CA ARG A 309 -17.46 -34.33 -8.35
C ARG A 309 -17.13 -35.66 -9.03
N TYR A 310 -17.47 -35.81 -10.32
CA TYR A 310 -17.11 -37.02 -11.07
C TYR A 310 -15.59 -37.27 -11.09
N MET A 311 -14.77 -36.21 -10.99
CA MET A 311 -13.31 -36.29 -11.00
C MET A 311 -12.73 -36.74 -9.66
N TYR A 312 -13.52 -36.72 -8.58
CA TYR A 312 -13.04 -37.01 -7.22
C TYR A 312 -12.48 -38.43 -7.09
N LEU A 313 -12.95 -39.38 -7.90
CA LEU A 313 -12.42 -40.76 -7.88
C LEU A 313 -10.98 -40.85 -8.39
N TYR A 314 -10.53 -39.89 -9.21
CA TYR A 314 -9.18 -39.88 -9.79
C TYR A 314 -8.17 -39.09 -8.93
N ARG A 315 -8.65 -38.10 -8.16
CA ARG A 315 -7.82 -37.13 -7.42
C ARG A 315 -7.03 -37.65 -6.20
N PRO A 316 -7.42 -38.71 -5.47
CA PRO A 316 -6.72 -39.16 -4.25
C PRO A 316 -5.23 -39.46 -4.47
N PHE A 317 -4.85 -39.83 -5.68
CA PHE A 317 -3.47 -40.04 -6.07
C PHE A 317 -3.09 -39.10 -7.22
N HIS A 318 -1.87 -38.55 -7.13
CA HIS A 318 -1.30 -37.81 -8.25
C HIS A 318 -1.05 -38.77 -9.42
N TRP A 319 -1.05 -38.26 -10.65
CA TRP A 319 -0.69 -39.00 -11.87
C TRP A 319 0.56 -39.90 -11.71
N HIS A 320 1.63 -39.41 -11.09
CA HIS A 320 2.85 -40.17 -10.85
C HIS A 320 2.63 -41.38 -9.92
N SER A 321 1.78 -41.23 -8.90
CA SER A 321 1.42 -42.31 -7.99
C SER A 321 0.61 -43.40 -8.71
N TRP A 322 -0.32 -43.00 -9.59
CA TRP A 322 -1.05 -43.95 -10.46
C TRP A 322 -0.09 -44.73 -11.37
N LEU A 323 0.89 -44.04 -11.95
CA LEU A 323 1.91 -44.66 -12.80
C LEU A 323 2.81 -45.62 -11.98
N LEU A 324 3.22 -45.23 -10.78
CA LEU A 324 3.98 -46.10 -9.87
C LEU A 324 3.19 -47.34 -9.46
N LEU A 325 1.88 -47.23 -9.21
CA LEU A 325 1.03 -48.39 -8.92
C LEU A 325 0.94 -49.33 -10.13
N LEU A 326 0.84 -48.80 -11.35
CA LEU A 326 0.84 -49.59 -12.58
C LEU A 326 2.19 -50.31 -12.79
N VAL A 327 3.31 -49.61 -12.56
CA VAL A 327 4.65 -50.21 -12.63
C VAL A 327 4.82 -51.29 -11.55
N ALA A 328 4.35 -51.03 -10.32
CA ALA A 328 4.37 -51.99 -9.23
C ALA A 328 3.55 -53.24 -9.57
N LEU A 329 2.37 -53.09 -10.17
CA LEU A 329 1.54 -54.20 -10.64
C LEU A 329 2.29 -55.11 -11.63
N ILE A 330 2.96 -54.52 -12.63
CA ILE A 330 3.75 -55.27 -13.61
C ILE A 330 4.93 -55.96 -12.94
N TYR A 331 5.64 -55.26 -12.05
CA TYR A 331 6.80 -55.78 -11.33
C TYR A 331 6.43 -56.97 -10.43
N ILE A 332 5.37 -56.83 -9.61
CA ILE A 332 4.89 -57.88 -8.72
C ILE A 332 4.39 -59.08 -9.53
N SER A 333 3.68 -58.85 -10.64
CA SER A 333 3.27 -59.92 -11.56
C SER A 333 4.47 -60.71 -12.11
N GLY A 334 5.55 -60.02 -12.48
CA GLY A 334 6.79 -60.65 -12.94
C GLY A 334 7.48 -61.47 -11.85
N ILE A 335 7.54 -60.95 -10.62
CA ILE A 335 8.07 -61.67 -9.46
C ILE A 335 7.27 -62.94 -9.18
N LEU A 336 5.93 -62.83 -9.14
CA LEU A 336 5.05 -63.96 -8.87
C LEU A 336 5.16 -65.03 -9.96
N PHE A 337 5.28 -64.62 -11.22
CA PHE A 337 5.55 -65.54 -12.34
C PHE A 337 6.90 -66.27 -12.16
N GLY A 338 7.97 -65.54 -11.82
CA GLY A 338 9.30 -66.12 -11.62
C GLY A 338 9.37 -67.11 -10.45
N PHE A 339 8.63 -66.87 -9.36
CA PHE A 339 8.60 -67.78 -8.20
C PHE A 339 7.71 -69.00 -8.39
N SER A 340 6.74 -68.96 -9.30
CA SER A 340 5.83 -70.07 -9.53
C SER A 340 6.08 -70.71 -10.89
N GLY A 341 7.00 -71.67 -10.96
CA GLY A 341 7.35 -72.40 -12.20
C GLY A 341 6.20 -73.20 -12.86
N ARG A 342 4.94 -73.04 -12.41
CA ARG A 342 3.74 -73.71 -12.94
C ARG A 342 2.57 -72.76 -13.22
N ARG A 343 2.70 -71.44 -13.04
CA ARG A 343 1.57 -70.50 -13.27
C ARG A 343 1.68 -69.81 -14.62
N SER A 344 0.52 -69.55 -15.21
CA SER A 344 0.41 -68.69 -16.39
C SER A 344 0.62 -67.22 -16.01
N ILE A 345 1.12 -66.44 -16.96
CA ILE A 345 1.35 -64.99 -16.81
C ILE A 345 0.05 -64.28 -16.40
N SER A 346 -1.10 -64.69 -16.94
CA SER A 346 -2.42 -64.12 -16.62
C SER A 346 -2.84 -64.36 -15.17
N GLN A 347 -2.57 -65.54 -14.61
CA GLN A 347 -2.86 -65.85 -13.21
C GLN A 347 -1.99 -65.05 -12.25
N SER A 348 -0.70 -64.90 -12.57
CA SER A 348 0.22 -64.07 -11.77
C SER A 348 -0.19 -62.59 -11.79
N PHE A 349 -0.62 -62.08 -12.95
CA PHE A 349 -1.15 -60.73 -13.08
C PHE A 349 -2.42 -60.51 -12.26
N LEU A 350 -3.41 -61.40 -12.39
CA LEU A 350 -4.67 -61.32 -11.64
C LEU A 350 -4.42 -61.38 -10.13
N GLN A 351 -3.54 -62.28 -9.68
CA GLN A 351 -3.16 -62.37 -8.28
C GLN A 351 -2.49 -61.08 -7.78
N SER A 352 -1.59 -60.50 -8.58
CA SER A 352 -0.95 -59.23 -8.24
C SER A 352 -1.97 -58.10 -8.10
N LEU A 353 -2.96 -58.05 -9.00
CA LEU A 353 -4.03 -57.07 -8.97
C LEU A 353 -4.92 -57.23 -7.72
N CYS A 354 -5.33 -58.47 -7.41
CA CYS A 354 -6.11 -58.75 -6.20
C CYS A 354 -5.37 -58.32 -4.93
N HIS A 355 -4.08 -58.62 -4.81
CA HIS A 355 -3.30 -58.21 -3.64
C HIS A 355 -3.14 -56.69 -3.53
N LEU A 356 -2.88 -55.98 -4.64
CA LEU A 356 -2.82 -54.51 -4.64
C LEU A 356 -4.15 -53.85 -4.28
N LEU A 357 -5.26 -54.45 -4.69
CA LEU A 357 -6.62 -53.98 -4.34
C LEU A 357 -7.11 -54.52 -2.99
N PHE A 358 -6.28 -55.28 -2.27
CA PHE A 358 -6.64 -55.93 -1.01
C PHE A 358 -7.92 -56.81 -1.12
N ILE A 359 -8.12 -57.44 -2.29
CA ILE A 359 -9.23 -58.37 -2.58
C ILE A 359 -8.75 -59.80 -2.40
N GLY A 360 -9.62 -60.67 -1.89
CA GLY A 360 -9.35 -62.10 -1.75
C GLY A 360 -9.02 -62.77 -3.10
N ASN A 361 -7.94 -63.53 -3.12
CA ASN A 361 -7.51 -64.29 -4.30
C ASN A 361 -8.20 -65.67 -4.35
N SER A 362 -8.66 -66.08 -5.54
CA SER A 362 -9.34 -67.37 -5.75
C SER A 362 -8.38 -68.56 -5.92
N THR A 363 -7.08 -68.33 -6.11
CA THR A 363 -6.12 -69.42 -6.31
C THR A 363 -5.68 -70.04 -4.97
N ARG A 364 -5.99 -71.33 -4.76
CA ARG A 364 -5.49 -72.10 -3.61
C ARG A 364 -4.03 -72.49 -3.81
N VAL A 365 -3.20 -72.19 -2.83
CA VAL A 365 -1.78 -72.58 -2.81
C VAL A 365 -1.61 -73.71 -1.81
N TYR A 366 -1.25 -74.88 -2.32
CA TYR A 366 -0.93 -76.04 -1.49
C TYR A 366 0.56 -75.99 -1.13
N GLN A 367 0.88 -76.06 0.16
CA GLN A 367 2.24 -76.03 0.73
C GLN A 367 3.08 -74.78 0.35
N PRO A 368 2.74 -73.58 0.89
CA PRO A 368 3.51 -72.37 0.62
C PRO A 368 4.91 -72.43 1.25
N SER A 369 5.93 -71.99 0.51
CA SER A 369 7.26 -71.79 1.08
C SER A 369 7.30 -70.55 1.97
N TRP A 370 8.20 -70.51 2.96
CA TRP A 370 8.37 -69.33 3.82
C TRP A 370 8.65 -68.04 3.03
N ARG A 371 9.41 -68.12 1.94
CA ARG A 371 9.66 -66.98 1.05
C ARG A 371 8.37 -66.46 0.40
N TYR A 372 7.53 -67.38 -0.09
CA TYR A 372 6.24 -67.04 -0.69
C TYR A 372 5.28 -66.40 0.34
N PHE A 373 5.29 -66.91 1.57
CA PHE A 373 4.54 -66.33 2.68
C PHE A 373 4.94 -64.88 2.97
N PHE A 374 6.25 -64.60 3.11
CA PHE A 374 6.73 -63.23 3.34
C PHE A 374 6.40 -62.28 2.19
N VAL A 375 6.52 -62.72 0.93
CA VAL A 375 6.15 -61.91 -0.24
C VAL A 375 4.66 -61.57 -0.21
N ILE A 376 3.78 -62.55 0.02
CA ILE A 376 2.33 -62.27 0.13
C ILE A 376 2.02 -61.37 1.31
N MET A 377 2.65 -61.58 2.46
CA MET A 377 2.42 -60.75 3.65
C MET A 377 2.79 -59.28 3.36
N GLN A 378 3.93 -59.03 2.70
CA GLN A 378 4.33 -57.70 2.26
C GLN A 378 3.35 -57.11 1.26
N LEU A 379 2.87 -57.90 0.30
CA LEU A 379 1.87 -57.46 -0.67
C LEU A 379 0.51 -57.16 -0.04
N ALA A 380 0.10 -57.94 0.96
CA ALA A 380 -1.13 -57.72 1.72
C ALA A 380 -1.04 -56.44 2.56
N LEU A 381 0.11 -56.19 3.20
CA LEU A 381 0.36 -54.93 3.92
C LEU A 381 0.35 -53.74 2.95
N LEU A 382 1.01 -53.87 1.79
CA LEU A 382 1.02 -52.84 0.75
C LEU A 382 -0.39 -52.55 0.25
N GLY A 383 -1.14 -53.60 -0.12
CA GLY A 383 -2.53 -53.48 -0.57
C GLY A 383 -3.40 -52.80 0.48
N PHE A 384 -3.32 -53.24 1.74
CA PHE A 384 -4.02 -52.61 2.87
C PHE A 384 -3.70 -51.12 2.98
N MET A 385 -2.42 -50.74 2.94
CA MET A 385 -2.02 -49.34 3.05
C MET A 385 -2.54 -48.50 1.87
N VAL A 386 -2.40 -48.99 0.64
CA VAL A 386 -2.83 -48.28 -0.57
C VAL A 386 -4.35 -48.10 -0.60
N THR A 387 -5.13 -49.14 -0.29
CA THR A 387 -6.60 -49.06 -0.30
C THR A 387 -7.13 -48.18 0.82
N ASN A 388 -6.54 -48.25 2.03
CA ASN A 388 -6.94 -47.37 3.13
C ASN A 388 -6.55 -45.92 2.88
N TRP A 389 -5.37 -45.66 2.32
CA TRP A 389 -4.96 -44.31 1.95
C TRP A 389 -5.93 -43.70 0.93
N TYR A 390 -6.21 -44.45 -0.15
CA TYR A 390 -7.17 -44.02 -1.17
C TYR A 390 -8.56 -43.79 -0.57
N GLY A 391 -9.04 -44.71 0.27
CA GLY A 391 -10.36 -44.62 0.92
C GLY A 391 -10.48 -43.42 1.85
N ASN A 392 -9.44 -43.11 2.63
CA ASN A 392 -9.40 -41.96 3.54
C ASN A 392 -9.41 -40.64 2.78
N GLU A 393 -8.56 -40.49 1.76
CA GLU A 393 -8.51 -39.29 0.91
C GLU A 393 -9.83 -39.09 0.16
N LEU A 394 -10.38 -40.15 -0.44
CA LEU A 394 -11.67 -40.08 -1.10
C LEU A 394 -12.79 -39.71 -0.11
N GLY A 395 -12.79 -40.30 1.08
CA GLY A 395 -13.73 -39.95 2.15
C GLY A 395 -13.65 -38.47 2.55
N SER A 396 -12.44 -37.92 2.68
CA SER A 396 -12.20 -36.50 2.94
C SER A 396 -12.67 -35.59 1.79
N PHE A 397 -12.42 -35.98 0.55
CA PHE A 397 -12.90 -35.23 -0.62
C PHE A 397 -14.41 -35.26 -0.77
N LEU A 398 -15.08 -36.33 -0.34
CA LEU A 398 -16.53 -36.42 -0.37
C LEU A 398 -17.22 -35.61 0.72
N THR A 399 -16.53 -35.29 1.82
CA THR A 399 -17.07 -34.43 2.89
C THR A 399 -16.80 -32.94 2.68
N THR A 400 -15.85 -32.58 1.81
CA THR A 400 -15.42 -31.20 1.59
C THR A 400 -15.60 -30.75 0.14
N LEU A 401 -15.61 -29.43 -0.09
CA LEU A 401 -15.62 -28.85 -1.44
C LEU A 401 -14.20 -28.74 -1.94
N LEU A 402 -13.87 -29.52 -2.98
CA LEU A 402 -12.56 -29.49 -3.60
C LEU A 402 -12.52 -28.36 -4.63
N VAL A 403 -11.59 -27.43 -4.43
CA VAL A 403 -11.38 -26.29 -5.34
C VAL A 403 -10.03 -26.48 -6.03
N ASP A 404 -9.94 -26.03 -7.28
CA ASP A 404 -8.70 -26.08 -8.06
C ASP A 404 -7.60 -25.16 -7.47
N GLU A 405 -6.36 -25.32 -7.95
CA GLU A 405 -5.23 -24.49 -7.55
C GLU A 405 -5.55 -23.00 -7.75
N GLN A 406 -5.37 -22.21 -6.70
CA GLN A 406 -5.72 -20.79 -6.70
C GLN A 406 -4.55 -19.93 -7.20
N VAL A 407 -4.85 -18.80 -7.84
CA VAL A 407 -3.83 -17.86 -8.34
C VAL A 407 -3.26 -17.04 -7.20
N ASP A 408 -2.04 -17.31 -6.76
CA ASP A 408 -1.44 -16.70 -5.56
C ASP A 408 -0.28 -15.75 -5.84
N ASN A 409 0.42 -15.91 -6.96
CA ASN A 409 1.55 -15.05 -7.34
C ASN A 409 1.33 -14.41 -8.72
N MET A 410 2.16 -13.41 -9.06
CA MET A 410 2.04 -12.67 -10.32
C MET A 410 2.33 -13.55 -11.54
N GLU A 411 3.20 -14.56 -11.39
CA GLU A 411 3.52 -15.52 -12.44
C GLU A 411 2.29 -16.36 -12.80
N GLN A 412 1.53 -16.83 -11.82
CA GLN A 412 0.29 -17.58 -12.00
C GLN A 412 -0.83 -16.70 -12.58
N VAL A 413 -0.84 -15.39 -12.30
CA VAL A 413 -1.75 -14.45 -12.99
C VAL A 413 -1.50 -14.47 -14.49
N VAL A 414 -0.21 -14.46 -14.89
CA VAL A 414 0.21 -14.53 -16.29
C VAL A 414 -0.08 -15.90 -16.90
N GLU A 415 0.33 -16.99 -16.25
CA GLU A 415 0.16 -18.36 -16.73
C GLU A 415 -1.33 -18.68 -16.98
N LYS A 416 -2.19 -18.23 -16.07
CA LYS A 416 -3.63 -18.54 -16.08
C LYS A 416 -4.44 -17.47 -16.81
N GLN A 417 -3.79 -16.49 -17.45
CA GLN A 417 -4.40 -15.41 -18.25
C GLN A 417 -5.50 -14.65 -17.49
N GLN A 418 -5.29 -14.42 -16.20
CA GLN A 418 -6.26 -13.70 -15.37
C GLN A 418 -6.21 -12.21 -15.70
N LYS A 419 -7.32 -11.69 -16.25
CA LYS A 419 -7.46 -10.25 -16.57
C LYS A 419 -7.51 -9.42 -15.30
N ILE A 420 -6.90 -8.25 -15.32
CA ILE A 420 -6.86 -7.31 -14.19
C ILE A 420 -7.64 -6.04 -14.58
N LEU A 421 -8.73 -5.73 -13.88
CA LEU A 421 -9.53 -4.53 -14.15
C LEU A 421 -9.03 -3.36 -13.30
N VAL A 422 -8.60 -2.30 -13.97
CA VAL A 422 -7.96 -1.13 -13.35
C VAL A 422 -8.61 0.13 -13.89
N LYS A 423 -8.63 1.20 -13.08
CA LYS A 423 -9.05 2.51 -13.57
C LYS A 423 -8.03 3.01 -14.60
N LYS A 424 -8.51 3.60 -15.69
CA LYS A 424 -7.67 4.02 -16.82
C LYS A 424 -6.47 4.89 -16.42
N TYR A 425 -6.65 5.80 -15.47
CA TYR A 425 -5.59 6.69 -14.98
C TYR A 425 -4.60 6.02 -14.00
N GLU A 426 -4.90 4.83 -13.49
CA GLU A 426 -4.05 4.08 -12.56
C GLU A 426 -3.22 2.98 -13.27
N VAL A 427 -3.47 2.72 -14.57
CA VAL A 427 -2.78 1.68 -15.35
C VAL A 427 -1.27 1.86 -15.30
N SER A 428 -0.77 3.08 -15.53
CA SER A 428 0.66 3.37 -15.48
C SER A 428 1.25 3.14 -14.10
N THR A 429 0.52 3.51 -13.05
CA THR A 429 0.95 3.34 -11.65
C THR A 429 1.03 1.87 -11.29
N LEU A 430 0.06 1.06 -11.71
CA LEU A 430 0.09 -0.39 -11.49
C LEU A 430 1.30 -1.03 -12.16
N LEU A 431 1.56 -0.71 -13.44
CA LEU A 431 2.67 -1.32 -14.19
C LEU A 431 4.04 -0.96 -13.64
N ARG A 432 4.21 0.21 -13.01
CA ARG A 432 5.46 0.59 -12.31
C ARG A 432 5.78 -0.31 -11.13
N HIS A 433 4.76 -0.85 -10.48
CA HIS A 433 4.91 -1.69 -9.29
C HIS A 433 5.02 -3.18 -9.62
N VAL A 434 4.92 -3.55 -10.91
CA VAL A 434 5.11 -4.93 -11.37
C VAL A 434 6.61 -5.20 -11.51
N ILE A 435 7.03 -6.42 -11.16
CA ILE A 435 8.42 -6.86 -11.27
C ILE A 435 8.87 -6.76 -12.76
N PRO A 436 10.04 -6.18 -13.06
CA PRO A 436 10.47 -5.89 -14.44
C PRO A 436 10.27 -6.98 -15.52
N PRO A 437 10.56 -8.28 -15.29
CA PRO A 437 10.41 -9.29 -16.34
C PRO A 437 8.96 -9.62 -16.68
N LEU A 438 8.00 -9.27 -15.81
CA LEU A 438 6.58 -9.59 -16.00
C LEU A 438 5.79 -8.42 -16.59
N ILE A 439 6.36 -7.22 -16.69
CA ILE A 439 5.63 -5.99 -17.09
C ILE A 439 4.92 -6.17 -18.43
N GLU A 440 5.60 -6.67 -19.46
CA GLU A 440 5.00 -6.82 -20.80
C GLU A 440 3.84 -7.81 -20.80
N HIS A 441 3.99 -8.92 -20.08
CA HIS A 441 2.96 -9.95 -19.96
C HIS A 441 1.75 -9.44 -19.19
N VAL A 442 1.98 -8.75 -18.06
CA VAL A 442 0.91 -8.16 -17.24
C VAL A 442 0.21 -7.04 -18.00
N ALA A 443 0.93 -6.19 -18.75
CA ALA A 443 0.34 -5.11 -19.52
C ALA A 443 -0.71 -5.60 -20.54
N ARG A 444 -0.54 -6.79 -21.11
CA ARG A 444 -1.53 -7.43 -22.01
C ARG A 444 -2.79 -7.92 -21.28
N LEU A 445 -2.71 -8.14 -19.97
CA LEU A 445 -3.81 -8.61 -19.12
C LEU A 445 -4.57 -7.46 -18.43
N VAL A 446 -3.97 -6.26 -18.35
CA VAL A 446 -4.59 -5.09 -17.75
C VAL A 446 -5.67 -4.53 -18.67
N VAL A 447 -6.88 -4.38 -18.13
CA VAL A 447 -8.03 -3.77 -18.79
C VAL A 447 -8.32 -2.45 -18.10
N GLY A 448 -7.96 -1.35 -18.76
CA GLY A 448 -8.20 0.01 -18.28
C GLY A 448 -9.60 0.51 -18.61
N VAL A 449 -10.44 0.73 -17.60
CA VAL A 449 -11.82 1.22 -17.76
C VAL A 449 -12.09 2.51 -17.00
N ASN A 450 -13.26 3.10 -17.19
CA ASN A 450 -13.67 4.27 -16.42
C ASN A 450 -13.81 3.93 -14.93
N ALA A 451 -13.61 4.92 -14.06
CA ALA A 451 -13.66 4.70 -12.61
C ALA A 451 -14.99 4.10 -12.15
N SER A 452 -16.11 4.60 -12.69
CA SER A 452 -17.45 4.11 -12.36
C SER A 452 -17.68 2.67 -12.81
N GLU A 453 -17.18 2.29 -13.97
CA GLU A 453 -17.29 0.93 -14.51
C GLU A 453 -16.48 -0.06 -13.67
N GLN A 454 -15.25 0.33 -13.28
CA GLN A 454 -14.42 -0.49 -12.39
C GLN A 454 -15.08 -0.70 -11.03
N VAL A 455 -15.59 0.37 -10.41
CA VAL A 455 -16.27 0.29 -9.11
C VAL A 455 -17.54 -0.53 -9.21
N THR A 456 -18.32 -0.36 -10.28
CA THR A 456 -19.54 -1.15 -10.51
C THR A 456 -19.21 -2.64 -10.60
N ALA A 457 -18.19 -3.01 -11.40
CA ALA A 457 -17.77 -4.40 -11.54
C ALA A 457 -17.24 -4.99 -10.22
N LEU A 458 -16.53 -4.19 -9.42
CA LEU A 458 -16.04 -4.58 -8.10
C LEU A 458 -17.19 -4.83 -7.12
N LEU A 459 -18.12 -3.87 -6.99
CA LEU A 459 -19.27 -3.96 -6.08
C LEU A 459 -20.27 -5.04 -6.51
N SER A 460 -20.37 -5.34 -7.80
CA SER A 460 -21.17 -6.44 -8.32
C SER A 460 -20.45 -7.80 -8.25
N PHE A 461 -19.26 -7.87 -7.66
CA PHE A 461 -18.47 -9.09 -7.52
C PHE A 461 -18.18 -9.81 -8.86
N ASN A 462 -17.84 -9.06 -9.91
CA ASN A 462 -17.60 -9.61 -11.24
C ASN A 462 -16.34 -10.51 -11.28
N ARG A 463 -16.55 -11.81 -11.41
CA ARG A 463 -15.50 -12.85 -11.34
C ARG A 463 -14.63 -12.95 -12.60
N SER A 464 -14.92 -12.18 -13.65
CA SER A 464 -14.10 -12.20 -14.87
C SER A 464 -12.75 -11.50 -14.70
N TYR A 465 -12.59 -10.72 -13.63
CA TYR A 465 -11.41 -9.88 -13.41
C TYR A 465 -10.83 -10.04 -12.01
N ALA A 466 -9.53 -9.78 -11.90
CA ALA A 466 -8.85 -9.49 -10.66
C ALA A 466 -8.75 -7.97 -10.47
N TYR A 467 -8.61 -7.51 -9.23
CA TYR A 467 -8.59 -6.08 -8.90
C TYR A 467 -7.41 -5.75 -7.97
N PRO A 468 -6.65 -4.68 -8.23
CA PRO A 468 -5.65 -4.20 -7.28
C PRO A 468 -6.33 -3.64 -6.04
N PHE A 469 -5.93 -4.10 -4.87
CA PHE A 469 -6.59 -3.79 -3.61
C PHE A 469 -5.61 -3.72 -2.45
N THR A 470 -5.75 -2.70 -1.62
CA THR A 470 -5.01 -2.59 -0.37
C THR A 470 -5.66 -3.45 0.70
N LEU A 471 -4.86 -4.00 1.62
CA LEU A 471 -5.33 -4.97 2.61
C LEU A 471 -6.46 -4.41 3.50
N GLU A 472 -6.41 -3.13 3.89
CA GLU A 472 -7.47 -2.53 4.69
C GLU A 472 -8.79 -2.40 3.94
N ARG A 473 -8.74 -2.14 2.62
CA ARG A 473 -9.93 -2.17 1.79
C ARG A 473 -10.45 -3.61 1.68
N TRP A 474 -9.55 -4.59 1.56
CA TRP A 474 -9.92 -6.00 1.49
C TRP A 474 -10.66 -6.46 2.75
N GLU A 475 -10.13 -6.15 3.93
CA GLU A 475 -10.79 -6.52 5.20
C GLU A 475 -12.19 -5.91 5.29
N PHE A 476 -12.39 -4.71 4.73
CA PHE A 476 -13.71 -4.11 4.61
C PHE A 476 -14.64 -4.86 3.64
N LEU A 477 -14.19 -5.13 2.40
CA LEU A 477 -15.04 -5.85 1.43
C LEU A 477 -15.29 -7.32 1.82
N LYS A 478 -14.34 -7.96 2.49
CA LYS A 478 -14.44 -9.35 2.95
C LYS A 478 -15.60 -9.53 3.94
N MET A 479 -15.97 -8.51 4.72
CA MET A 479 -17.13 -8.55 5.60
C MET A 479 -18.45 -8.84 4.84
N GLN A 480 -18.55 -8.48 3.56
CA GLN A 480 -19.72 -8.83 2.73
C GLN A 480 -19.88 -10.34 2.57
N GLN A 481 -18.77 -11.08 2.47
CA GLN A 481 -18.77 -12.53 2.24
C GLN A 481 -18.46 -13.34 3.50
N GLN A 482 -18.56 -12.74 4.70
CA GLN A 482 -18.21 -13.42 5.95
C GLN A 482 -19.12 -14.60 6.31
N TYR A 483 -20.36 -14.59 5.81
CA TYR A 483 -21.34 -15.66 6.00
C TYR A 483 -21.47 -16.57 4.78
N ALA A 484 -20.71 -16.31 3.70
CA ALA A 484 -20.75 -17.13 2.52
C ALA A 484 -20.00 -18.46 2.76
N VAL A 485 -20.66 -19.59 2.50
CA VAL A 485 -20.02 -20.93 2.60
C VAL A 485 -18.81 -21.02 1.66
N LYS A 486 -18.92 -20.39 0.48
CA LYS A 486 -17.82 -20.24 -0.48
C LYS A 486 -17.57 -18.74 -0.73
N PRO A 487 -16.36 -18.22 -0.41
CA PRO A 487 -15.99 -16.85 -0.74
C PRO A 487 -15.95 -16.65 -2.26
N ILE A 488 -16.32 -15.45 -2.72
CA ILE A 488 -16.30 -15.09 -4.14
C ILE A 488 -14.91 -14.62 -4.57
N PHE A 489 -14.28 -13.80 -3.74
CA PHE A 489 -12.91 -13.35 -3.94
C PHE A 489 -12.02 -13.78 -2.78
N ARG A 490 -10.72 -13.77 -3.04
CA ARG A 490 -9.68 -13.89 -2.03
C ARG A 490 -8.59 -12.86 -2.29
N PHE A 491 -7.90 -12.47 -1.23
CA PHE A 491 -6.66 -11.72 -1.33
C PHE A 491 -5.52 -12.68 -1.73
N SER A 492 -4.84 -12.39 -2.83
CA SER A 492 -3.70 -13.19 -3.31
C SER A 492 -2.37 -12.63 -2.78
N GLY A 493 -1.30 -13.43 -2.87
CA GLY A 493 0.08 -12.97 -2.70
C GLY A 493 0.65 -12.20 -3.90
N ALA A 494 -0.13 -11.94 -4.95
CA ALA A 494 0.29 -11.21 -6.13
C ALA A 494 0.30 -9.69 -5.83
N CYS A 495 1.37 -9.25 -5.16
CA CYS A 495 1.47 -7.91 -4.58
C CYS A 495 2.22 -6.90 -5.47
N LEU A 496 1.85 -5.64 -5.31
CA LEU A 496 2.31 -4.44 -6.01
C LEU A 496 3.02 -3.48 -5.01
N GLY A 497 3.56 -4.01 -3.92
CA GLY A 497 4.20 -3.23 -2.85
C GLY A 497 3.28 -2.87 -1.68
N SER A 498 3.73 -1.95 -0.83
CA SER A 498 3.05 -1.57 0.42
C SER A 498 2.92 -0.05 0.54
N PRO A 499 1.91 0.58 -0.09
CA PRO A 499 1.74 2.02 -0.05
C PRO A 499 1.44 2.54 1.36
N MET A 500 1.78 3.81 1.59
CA MET A 500 1.45 4.51 2.84
C MET A 500 0.05 5.12 2.74
N VAL A 501 -0.84 4.72 3.64
CA VAL A 501 -2.18 5.30 3.75
C VAL A 501 -2.08 6.53 4.67
N GLY A 502 -1.61 7.65 4.14
CA GLY A 502 -1.50 8.94 4.82
C GLY A 502 -2.30 10.03 4.10
N TYR A 503 -2.60 11.15 4.77
CA TYR A 503 -3.22 12.31 4.13
C TYR A 503 -2.18 13.05 3.28
N PRO A 504 -2.38 13.16 1.97
CA PRO A 504 -1.56 14.06 1.14
C PRO A 504 -1.73 15.49 1.62
N MET A 505 -0.62 16.20 1.77
CA MET A 505 -0.61 17.58 2.22
C MET A 505 0.43 18.40 1.46
N ARG A 506 0.27 19.71 1.51
CA ARG A 506 1.31 20.61 1.02
C ARG A 506 2.61 20.38 1.77
N MET A 507 3.72 20.57 1.06
CA MET A 507 5.05 20.56 1.68
C MET A 507 5.11 21.52 2.87
N ASP A 508 5.79 21.09 3.93
CA ASP A 508 5.95 21.83 5.19
C ASP A 508 4.63 22.27 5.86
N SER A 509 3.58 21.45 5.75
CA SER A 509 2.27 21.78 6.32
C SER A 509 2.34 22.05 7.83
N HIS A 510 1.68 23.12 8.26
CA HIS A 510 1.51 23.44 9.69
C HIS A 510 0.84 22.30 10.50
N PHE A 511 0.04 21.47 9.83
CA PHE A 511 -0.63 20.31 10.43
C PHE A 511 0.28 19.10 10.69
N GLU A 512 1.45 19.00 10.04
CA GLU A 512 2.24 17.77 9.97
C GLU A 512 2.51 17.12 11.36
N SER A 513 3.08 17.86 12.31
CA SER A 513 3.42 17.31 13.63
C SER A 513 2.23 17.16 14.57
N PRO A 514 1.30 18.14 14.74
CA PRO A 514 0.10 17.95 15.53
C PRO A 514 -0.71 16.73 15.05
N LEU A 515 -0.86 16.59 13.73
CA LEU A 515 -1.58 15.48 13.12
C LEU A 515 -0.83 14.16 13.31
N LYS A 516 0.50 14.14 13.19
CA LYS A 516 1.32 12.96 13.50
C LYS A 516 1.06 12.43 14.91
N TYR A 517 1.18 13.27 15.93
CA TYR A 517 0.97 12.85 17.31
C TYR A 517 -0.50 12.50 17.61
N PHE A 518 -1.44 13.12 16.90
CA PHE A 518 -2.85 12.72 16.97
C PHE A 518 -3.07 11.32 16.38
N ILE A 519 -2.58 11.06 15.16
CA ILE A 519 -2.70 9.76 14.50
C ILE A 519 -2.07 8.66 15.35
N MET A 520 -0.86 8.87 15.89
CA MET A 520 -0.20 7.89 16.76
C MET A 520 -1.04 7.54 17.99
N ARG A 521 -1.73 8.51 18.60
CA ARG A 521 -2.62 8.25 19.74
C ARG A 521 -3.86 7.46 19.32
N ILE A 522 -4.48 7.81 18.19
CA ILE A 522 -5.65 7.12 17.65
C ILE A 522 -5.30 5.65 17.31
N GLN A 523 -4.14 5.41 16.71
CA GLN A 523 -3.64 4.07 16.42
C GLN A 523 -3.38 3.26 17.69
N ALA A 524 -2.73 3.85 18.71
CA ALA A 524 -2.44 3.18 19.97
C ALA A 524 -3.71 2.76 20.73
N MET A 525 -4.83 3.46 20.51
CA MET A 525 -6.14 3.13 21.09
C MET A 525 -6.95 2.12 20.28
N GLY A 526 -6.52 1.73 19.07
CA GLY A 526 -7.25 0.81 18.20
C GLY A 526 -8.54 1.39 17.60
N LEU A 527 -8.69 2.72 17.60
CA LEU A 527 -9.91 3.39 17.11
C LEU A 527 -10.14 3.21 15.61
N ILE A 528 -9.07 3.05 14.83
CA ILE A 528 -9.16 2.83 13.37
C ILE A 528 -9.94 1.54 13.08
N GLN A 529 -9.62 0.44 13.77
CA GLN A 529 -10.31 -0.85 13.61
C GLN A 529 -11.78 -0.75 14.05
N HIS A 530 -12.04 -0.07 15.16
CA HIS A 530 -13.41 0.15 15.62
C HIS A 530 -14.24 0.94 14.60
N TRP A 531 -13.69 2.03 14.05
CA TRP A 531 -14.37 2.80 13.01
C TRP A 531 -14.56 2.03 11.72
N LEU A 532 -13.59 1.20 11.30
CA LEU A 532 -13.73 0.35 10.11
C LEU A 532 -14.98 -0.55 10.19
N ILE A 533 -15.21 -1.19 11.35
CA ILE A 533 -16.39 -2.05 11.58
C ILE A 533 -17.66 -1.21 11.67
N SER A 534 -17.63 -0.09 12.39
CA SER A 534 -18.78 0.81 12.50
C SER A 534 -19.19 1.39 11.15
N ASP A 535 -18.23 1.80 10.33
CA ASP A 535 -18.45 2.38 9.01
C ASP A 535 -18.97 1.34 8.01
N PHE A 536 -18.67 0.04 8.21
CA PHE A 536 -19.27 -1.03 7.40
C PHE A 536 -20.78 -1.09 7.57
N ASN A 537 -21.28 -0.96 8.80
CA ASN A 537 -22.72 -0.92 9.07
C ASN A 537 -23.39 0.32 8.44
N ASP A 538 -22.71 1.46 8.46
CA ASP A 538 -23.19 2.68 7.79
C ASP A 538 -23.22 2.49 6.26
N ALA A 539 -22.18 1.88 5.68
CA ALA A 539 -22.12 1.56 4.25
C ALA A 539 -23.19 0.53 3.82
N LEU A 540 -23.50 -0.45 4.69
CA LEU A 540 -24.56 -1.44 4.47
C LEU A 540 -25.93 -0.76 4.39
N LYS A 541 -26.25 0.13 5.34
CA LYS A 541 -27.49 0.92 5.35
C LYS A 541 -27.60 1.85 4.13
N ALA A 542 -26.46 2.41 3.72
CA ALA A 542 -26.37 3.29 2.56
C ALA A 542 -26.42 2.56 1.21
N GLY A 543 -26.39 1.21 1.20
CA GLY A 543 -26.47 0.40 -0.01
C GLY A 543 -25.18 0.33 -0.83
N TYR A 544 -24.03 0.72 -0.26
CA TYR A 544 -22.73 0.56 -0.91
C TYR A 544 -22.27 -0.90 -0.92
N VAL A 545 -22.63 -1.63 0.13
CA VAL A 545 -22.24 -3.03 0.36
C VAL A 545 -23.47 -3.83 0.76
N HIS A 546 -23.43 -5.14 0.55
CA HIS A 546 -24.48 -6.07 0.96
C HIS A 546 -23.87 -7.38 1.43
N PHE A 547 -24.56 -8.11 2.30
CA PHE A 547 -24.13 -9.45 2.66
C PHE A 547 -24.39 -10.41 1.51
N ILE A 548 -23.35 -11.14 1.11
CA ILE A 548 -23.42 -12.24 0.18
C ILE A 548 -23.75 -13.48 0.99
N ASN A 549 -24.90 -14.08 0.68
CA ASN A 549 -25.20 -15.43 1.12
C ASN A 549 -25.14 -16.39 -0.07
N ASN A 550 -24.25 -17.37 0.02
CA ASN A 550 -24.15 -18.47 -0.94
C ASN A 550 -24.46 -19.75 -0.17
N ASP A 551 -25.74 -20.04 0.00
CA ASP A 551 -26.18 -21.31 0.57
C ASP A 551 -25.83 -22.42 -0.42
N LEU A 552 -24.86 -23.26 -0.05
CA LEU A 552 -24.56 -24.48 -0.78
C LEU A 552 -25.42 -25.60 -0.17
N PRO A 553 -26.49 -26.03 -0.84
CA PRO A 553 -27.31 -27.12 -0.31
C PRO A 553 -26.45 -28.37 -0.15
N VAL A 554 -26.70 -29.14 0.91
CA VAL A 554 -26.09 -30.46 1.08
C VAL A 554 -26.52 -31.33 -0.09
N LYS A 555 -25.65 -31.42 -1.09
CA LYS A 555 -25.92 -32.20 -2.29
C LYS A 555 -25.51 -33.63 -2.03
N ALA A 556 -26.50 -34.53 -1.95
CA ALA A 556 -26.29 -35.97 -1.86
C ALA A 556 -25.43 -36.48 -3.02
N LEU A 557 -24.84 -37.66 -2.84
CA LEU A 557 -24.04 -38.31 -3.88
C LEU A 557 -24.95 -38.71 -5.04
N ASP A 558 -24.82 -38.01 -6.16
CA ASP A 558 -25.64 -38.23 -7.35
C ASP A 558 -24.97 -39.22 -8.31
N MET A 559 -25.75 -39.84 -9.19
CA MET A 559 -25.28 -40.80 -10.21
C MET A 559 -24.17 -40.19 -11.09
N ASP A 560 -24.30 -38.90 -11.42
CA ASP A 560 -23.28 -38.15 -12.15
C ASP A 560 -21.93 -38.10 -11.42
N SER A 561 -21.93 -38.10 -10.08
CA SER A 561 -20.68 -38.12 -9.29
C SER A 561 -19.92 -39.44 -9.46
N MET A 562 -20.59 -40.53 -9.85
CA MET A 562 -19.99 -41.82 -10.12
C MET A 562 -19.79 -42.10 -11.62
N ARG A 563 -19.97 -41.10 -12.48
CA ARG A 563 -19.86 -41.25 -13.94
C ARG A 563 -18.55 -41.90 -14.39
N LEU A 564 -17.41 -41.51 -13.80
CA LEU A 564 -16.12 -42.13 -14.13
C LEU A 564 -16.08 -43.62 -13.78
N ALA A 565 -16.63 -44.03 -12.62
CA ALA A 565 -16.70 -45.44 -12.23
C ALA A 565 -17.55 -46.24 -13.23
N TRP A 566 -18.70 -45.70 -13.65
CA TRP A 566 -19.56 -46.32 -14.65
C TRP A 566 -18.87 -46.47 -16.01
N LEU A 567 -18.13 -45.45 -16.46
CA LEU A 567 -17.37 -45.52 -17.71
C LEU A 567 -16.26 -46.58 -17.66
N VAL A 568 -15.53 -46.66 -16.55
CA VAL A 568 -14.49 -47.69 -16.36
C VAL A 568 -15.10 -49.09 -16.34
N LEU A 569 -16.23 -49.27 -15.66
CA LEU A 569 -16.95 -50.55 -15.62
C LEU A 569 -17.44 -50.97 -17.01
N LEU A 570 -18.08 -50.06 -17.74
CA LEU A 570 -18.58 -50.32 -19.10
C LEU A 570 -17.43 -50.69 -20.04
N PHE A 571 -16.33 -49.95 -19.99
CA PHE A 571 -15.14 -50.26 -20.78
C PHE A 571 -14.59 -51.64 -20.43
N GLY A 572 -14.52 -51.98 -19.14
CA GLY A 572 -14.11 -53.30 -18.66
C GLY A 572 -14.99 -54.43 -19.22
N TRP A 573 -16.32 -54.26 -19.23
CA TRP A 573 -17.24 -55.24 -19.82
C TRP A 573 -17.08 -55.38 -21.32
N LEU A 574 -16.96 -54.27 -22.05
CA LEU A 574 -16.73 -54.31 -23.50
C LEU A 574 -15.42 -55.02 -23.85
N MET A 575 -14.35 -54.75 -23.10
CA MET A 575 -13.07 -55.44 -23.25
C MET A 575 -13.18 -56.94 -22.94
N ALA A 576 -13.89 -57.32 -21.88
CA ALA A 576 -14.11 -58.73 -21.54
C ALA A 576 -14.89 -59.47 -22.64
N ILE A 577 -15.95 -58.85 -23.17
CA ILE A 577 -16.74 -59.41 -24.29
C ILE A 577 -15.86 -59.56 -25.54
N PHE A 578 -15.05 -58.54 -25.85
CA PHE A 578 -14.14 -58.58 -26.99
C PHE A 578 -13.12 -59.72 -26.87
N CYS A 579 -12.46 -59.85 -25.71
CA CYS A 579 -11.53 -60.95 -25.43
C CYS A 579 -12.20 -62.32 -25.55
N PHE A 580 -13.42 -62.48 -25.03
CA PHE A 580 -14.18 -63.72 -25.14
C PHE A 580 -14.52 -64.09 -26.60
N ILE A 581 -14.91 -63.11 -27.42
CA ILE A 581 -15.16 -63.33 -28.85
C ILE A 581 -13.88 -63.75 -29.57
N CYS A 582 -12.75 -63.09 -29.28
CA CYS A 582 -11.45 -63.43 -29.85
C CYS A 582 -10.99 -64.84 -29.46
N GLU A 583 -11.11 -65.21 -28.19
CA GLU A 583 -10.80 -66.55 -27.70
C GLU A 583 -11.64 -67.61 -28.43
N ARG A 584 -12.95 -67.39 -28.53
CA ARG A 584 -13.85 -68.33 -29.22
C ARG A 584 -13.54 -68.47 -30.71
N ARG A 585 -13.14 -67.39 -31.40
CA ARG A 585 -12.72 -67.45 -32.81
C ARG A 585 -11.42 -68.21 -32.99
N LEU A 586 -10.41 -67.90 -32.18
CA LEU A 586 -9.12 -68.61 -32.18
C LEU A 586 -9.27 -70.10 -31.87
N GLN A 587 -10.17 -70.45 -30.94
CA GLN A 587 -10.44 -71.84 -30.60
C GLN A 587 -11.14 -72.56 -31.77
N ARG A 588 -12.08 -71.90 -32.45
CA ARG A 588 -12.75 -72.45 -33.64
C ARG A 588 -11.78 -72.67 -34.80
N GLU A 589 -10.86 -71.74 -35.05
CA GLU A 589 -9.81 -71.88 -36.07
C GLU A 589 -8.81 -73.00 -35.72
N ARG A 590 -8.43 -73.13 -34.44
CA ARG A 590 -7.60 -74.26 -33.97
C ARG A 590 -8.30 -75.61 -34.13
N PHE A 591 -9.59 -75.70 -33.84
CA PHE A 591 -10.37 -76.92 -34.07
C PHE A 591 -10.53 -77.26 -35.56
N ALA A 592 -10.71 -76.25 -36.42
CA ALA A 592 -10.75 -76.46 -37.87
C ALA A 592 -9.39 -76.96 -38.42
N CYS A 593 -8.28 -76.39 -37.94
CA CYS A 593 -6.93 -76.84 -38.32
C CYS A 593 -6.62 -78.27 -37.83
N PHE A 594 -7.13 -78.66 -36.65
CA PHE A 594 -6.94 -80.01 -36.11
C PHE A 594 -7.69 -81.08 -36.89
N LEU A 595 -8.91 -80.77 -37.37
CA LEU A 595 -9.70 -81.65 -38.23
C LEU A 595 -9.04 -81.85 -39.61
N GLN A 596 -8.31 -80.86 -40.10
CA GLN A 596 -7.64 -80.89 -41.41
C GLN A 596 -6.27 -81.61 -41.43
N ILE A 597 -5.74 -81.98 -40.25
CA ILE A 597 -4.51 -82.77 -40.09
C ILE A 597 -4.84 -84.27 -39.85
N GLN A 598 -6.10 -84.58 -39.59
CA GLN A 598 -6.58 -85.93 -39.27
C GLN A 598 -7.21 -86.66 -40.49
N ASP A 599 -7.43 -85.92 -41.59
CA ASP A 599 -7.65 -86.42 -42.95
C ASP A 599 -6.32 -86.40 -43.73
#